data_AF-A0A3E2VVW9-F1
#
_entry.id   AF-A0A3E2VVW9-F1
#
_cell.length_a   1.000
_cell.length_b   1.000
_cell.length_c   1.000
_cell.angle_alpha   90.00
_cell.angle_beta   90.00
_cell.angle_gamma   90.00
#
_symmetry.space_group_name_H-M   'P 1'
#
loop_
_entity.id
_entity.type
_entity.pdbx_description
1 polymer ?
#
loop_
_entity_poly.entity_id
_entity_poly.type
_entity_poly.pdbx_seq_one_letter_code
_entity_poly.pdbx_strand_id
1 'polypeptide(L)'
;MAYTVGKQRPSGSLYVWLQRAQEAGEISERRKDDLLKQCQRLAQELVRLINHNQSTSLSSADHKRILNTISYVVLQGLEQRDALVLQELEIDAGFERGLLVLQEKEQQTRNLLHQLRRNRLPFSNERYSSLLDEQIPHYLEQLNTYEGILYYSHTEEDLDYPLLDGIPLFHDMYHLHGMDLVLYYMERFALEHTFCEYFREELPEFIRRYEQQKGVTVEYLGLNLCELLWYQCFASLTLFQQPSLLLAEQDVERLRALLQHRSIKDAVHRVNQALEASMGTSVADYLTLFEEQLQAQLQAFVDAEHALLVYEEAVDDCFVLELTQGRDEETFLELLEEVEQYSCLQDKIQYLRNREISAYDLIDLLENAVFMNEEYDAYYEQLSLEETAVLLKLLHPAGGNFHEEWRLDNAELAEIEQGQEWQYRFIDHIRHRSQEERERLCGLLNKLRIR
;
A
#
# COMPACT_ATOMS: atom_id res chain seq x y z
N MET A 1 -23.45 10.10 -8.79
CA MET A 1 -24.35 9.00 -9.25
C MET A 1 -24.28 8.88 -10.76
N ALA A 2 -23.59 7.84 -11.25
CA ALA A 2 -23.82 7.08 -12.50
C ALA A 2 -22.48 6.48 -12.97
N TYR A 3 -21.97 5.49 -12.23
CA TYR A 3 -21.05 4.50 -12.78
C TYR A 3 -21.87 3.33 -13.26
N THR A 4 -21.95 3.17 -14.59
CA THR A 4 -22.49 1.96 -15.22
C THR A 4 -21.30 1.10 -15.63
N VAL A 5 -20.57 0.61 -14.63
CA VAL A 5 -19.73 -0.57 -14.78
C VAL A 5 -20.68 -1.77 -14.75
N GLY A 6 -20.47 -2.72 -15.67
CA GLY A 6 -21.37 -3.81 -15.98
C GLY A 6 -22.06 -4.41 -14.74
N LYS A 7 -23.40 -4.42 -14.79
CA LYS A 7 -24.33 -5.16 -13.92
C LYS A 7 -23.69 -5.72 -12.65
N GLN A 8 -23.93 -5.04 -11.53
CA GLN A 8 -23.82 -5.56 -10.16
C GLN A 8 -23.99 -7.08 -10.15
N ARG A 9 -22.89 -7.82 -10.02
CA ARG A 9 -22.95 -9.24 -9.66
C ARG A 9 -23.45 -9.27 -8.22
N PRO A 10 -24.61 -9.87 -7.90
CA PRO A 10 -24.99 -10.00 -6.52
C PRO A 10 -23.95 -10.89 -5.82
N SER A 11 -23.41 -10.37 -4.72
CA SER A 11 -22.52 -10.98 -3.74
C SER A 11 -23.25 -12.09 -2.97
N GLY A 12 -23.60 -13.17 -3.66
CA GLY A 12 -24.24 -14.34 -3.07
C GLY A 12 -23.56 -15.61 -3.54
N SER A 13 -23.35 -16.56 -2.62
CA SER A 13 -22.96 -17.92 -2.98
C SER A 13 -24.07 -18.60 -3.79
N LEU A 14 -23.70 -19.60 -4.59
CA LEU A 14 -24.63 -20.45 -5.34
C LEU A 14 -25.73 -20.98 -4.41
N TYR A 15 -25.37 -21.40 -3.21
CA TYR A 15 -26.32 -21.93 -2.22
C TYR A 15 -27.37 -20.89 -1.78
N VAL A 16 -26.97 -19.64 -1.57
CA VAL A 16 -27.90 -18.55 -1.24
C VAL A 16 -28.81 -18.25 -2.42
N TRP A 17 -28.26 -18.30 -3.65
CA TRP A 17 -29.05 -18.07 -4.85
C TRP A 17 -30.10 -19.17 -5.08
N LEU A 18 -29.72 -20.44 -4.91
CA LEU A 18 -30.64 -21.58 -4.99
C LEU A 18 -31.77 -21.46 -3.95
N GLN A 19 -31.45 -21.04 -2.73
CA GLN A 19 -32.45 -20.80 -1.69
C GLN A 19 -33.44 -19.70 -2.10
N ARG A 20 -32.94 -18.54 -2.53
CA ARG A 20 -33.77 -17.40 -2.94
C ARG A 20 -34.65 -17.72 -4.14
N ALA A 21 -34.11 -18.41 -5.15
CA ALA A 21 -34.86 -18.79 -6.34
C ALA A 21 -36.02 -19.74 -5.98
N GLN A 22 -35.80 -20.66 -5.05
CA GLN A 22 -36.86 -21.55 -4.59
C GLN A 22 -37.93 -20.81 -3.77
N GLU A 23 -37.53 -19.90 -2.86
CA GLU A 23 -38.45 -19.06 -2.09
C GLU A 23 -39.31 -18.15 -2.98
N ALA A 24 -38.73 -17.66 -4.09
CA ALA A 24 -39.41 -16.86 -5.09
C ALA A 24 -40.29 -17.68 -6.06
N GLY A 25 -40.25 -19.02 -5.98
CA GLY A 25 -40.99 -19.91 -6.88
C GLY A 25 -40.41 -20.01 -8.29
N GLU A 26 -39.18 -19.56 -8.50
CA GLU A 26 -38.46 -19.58 -9.78
C GLU A 26 -37.97 -20.99 -10.14
N ILE A 27 -37.65 -21.79 -9.12
CA ILE A 27 -37.34 -23.22 -9.24
C ILE A 27 -38.16 -24.04 -8.24
N SER A 28 -38.43 -25.30 -8.57
CA SER A 28 -39.08 -26.23 -7.64
C SER A 28 -38.11 -26.71 -6.55
N GLU A 29 -38.64 -27.08 -5.37
CA GLU A 29 -37.85 -27.75 -4.31
C GLU A 29 -37.11 -28.97 -4.83
N ARG A 30 -37.75 -29.75 -5.71
CA ARG A 30 -37.13 -30.93 -6.33
C ARG A 30 -35.91 -30.56 -7.17
N ARG A 31 -35.94 -29.44 -7.89
CA ARG A 31 -34.79 -28.98 -8.69
C ARG A 31 -33.67 -28.45 -7.80
N LYS A 32 -34.00 -27.70 -6.75
CA LYS A 32 -33.01 -27.28 -5.75
C LYS A 32 -32.31 -28.47 -5.11
N ASP A 33 -33.06 -29.47 -4.65
CA ASP A 33 -32.51 -30.71 -4.07
C ASP A 33 -31.61 -31.47 -5.04
N ASP A 34 -31.98 -31.50 -6.33
CA ASP A 34 -31.17 -32.11 -7.38
C ASP A 34 -29.83 -31.39 -7.56
N LEU A 35 -29.84 -30.05 -7.70
CA LEU A 35 -28.62 -29.24 -7.82
C LEU A 35 -27.72 -29.34 -6.58
N LEU A 36 -28.30 -29.36 -5.38
CA LEU A 36 -27.54 -29.55 -4.13
C LEU A 36 -26.89 -30.94 -4.06
N LYS A 37 -27.55 -31.99 -4.55
CA LYS A 37 -26.95 -33.33 -4.64
C LYS A 37 -25.78 -33.36 -5.62
N GLN A 38 -25.89 -32.67 -6.75
CA GLN A 38 -24.77 -32.56 -7.69
C GLN A 38 -23.58 -31.82 -7.06
N CYS A 39 -23.83 -30.71 -6.35
CA CYS A 39 -22.79 -30.00 -5.58
C CYS A 39 -22.13 -30.91 -4.53
N GLN A 40 -22.93 -31.72 -3.82
CA GLN A 40 -22.40 -32.64 -2.80
C GLN A 40 -21.52 -33.74 -3.40
N ARG A 41 -21.89 -34.28 -4.56
CA ARG A 41 -21.06 -35.25 -5.29
C ARG A 41 -19.72 -34.64 -5.69
N LEU A 42 -19.74 -33.43 -6.26
CA LEU A 42 -18.52 -32.71 -6.61
C LEU A 42 -17.66 -32.39 -5.38
N ALA A 43 -18.29 -32.02 -4.27
CA ALA A 43 -17.58 -31.82 -3.01
C ALA A 43 -16.86 -33.11 -2.57
N GLN A 44 -17.51 -34.28 -2.62
CA GLN A 44 -16.87 -35.56 -2.29
C GLN A 44 -15.67 -35.87 -3.18
N GLU A 45 -15.73 -35.51 -4.47
CA GLU A 45 -14.61 -35.65 -5.39
C GLU A 45 -13.45 -34.73 -5.00
N LEU A 46 -13.71 -33.47 -4.67
CA LEU A 46 -12.68 -32.54 -4.19
C LEU A 46 -12.11 -32.93 -2.83
N VAL A 47 -12.91 -33.48 -1.91
CA VAL A 47 -12.43 -34.03 -0.63
C VAL A 47 -11.43 -35.15 -0.87
N ARG A 48 -11.78 -36.08 -1.78
CA ARG A 48 -10.88 -37.18 -2.14
C ARG A 48 -9.64 -36.67 -2.84
N LEU A 49 -9.78 -35.64 -3.69
CA LEU A 49 -8.66 -34.96 -4.30
C LEU A 49 -7.71 -34.53 -3.19
N ILE A 50 -8.08 -33.57 -2.34
CA ILE A 50 -7.25 -32.97 -1.29
C ILE A 50 -6.58 -34.02 -0.39
N ASN A 51 -7.32 -35.06 0.02
CA ASN A 51 -6.77 -36.13 0.87
C ASN A 51 -5.96 -37.20 0.12
N HIS A 52 -5.49 -36.93 -1.10
CA HIS A 52 -4.75 -37.88 -1.96
C HIS A 52 -5.44 -39.24 -2.16
N ASN A 53 -6.77 -39.27 -2.17
CA ASN A 53 -7.61 -40.47 -2.19
C ASN A 53 -7.42 -41.42 -0.98
N GLN A 54 -6.83 -40.93 0.11
CA GLN A 54 -6.52 -41.74 1.30
C GLN A 54 -7.61 -41.65 2.37
N SER A 55 -8.40 -40.58 2.40
CA SER A 55 -9.42 -40.34 3.43
C SER A 55 -10.57 -39.47 2.93
N THR A 56 -11.69 -39.50 3.65
CA THR A 56 -12.83 -38.59 3.50
C THR A 56 -13.01 -37.66 4.70
N SER A 57 -12.11 -37.72 5.69
CA SER A 57 -12.12 -36.83 6.85
C SER A 57 -11.43 -35.51 6.52
N LEU A 58 -12.05 -34.39 6.88
CA LEU A 58 -11.53 -33.03 6.71
C LEU A 58 -11.91 -32.17 7.90
N SER A 59 -11.19 -31.08 8.09
CA SER A 59 -11.62 -30.03 9.02
C SER A 59 -12.90 -29.36 8.52
N SER A 60 -13.65 -28.74 9.43
CA SER A 60 -14.82 -27.94 9.05
C SER A 60 -14.45 -26.73 8.17
N ALA A 61 -13.24 -26.19 8.34
CA ALA A 61 -12.73 -25.07 7.57
C ALA A 61 -12.47 -25.48 6.10
N ASP A 62 -11.79 -26.62 5.88
CA ASP A 62 -11.49 -27.11 4.54
C ASP A 62 -12.77 -27.51 3.80
N HIS A 63 -13.71 -28.15 4.50
CA HIS A 63 -15.01 -28.46 3.90
C HIS A 63 -15.75 -27.19 3.46
N LYS A 64 -15.72 -26.11 4.26
CA LYS A 64 -16.30 -24.82 3.86
C LYS A 64 -15.56 -24.21 2.67
N ARG A 65 -14.23 -24.31 2.63
CA ARG A 65 -13.40 -23.85 1.49
C ARG A 65 -13.81 -24.57 0.21
N ILE A 66 -13.95 -25.89 0.22
CA ILE A 66 -14.41 -26.69 -0.92
C ILE A 66 -15.79 -26.21 -1.42
N LEU A 67 -16.76 -26.06 -0.52
CA LEU A 67 -18.10 -25.60 -0.91
C LEU A 67 -18.08 -24.20 -1.53
N ASN A 68 -17.25 -23.31 -0.97
CA ASN A 68 -17.04 -21.96 -1.51
C ASN A 68 -16.40 -22.02 -2.90
N THR A 69 -15.39 -22.86 -3.10
CA THR A 69 -14.76 -23.08 -4.42
C THR A 69 -15.78 -23.58 -5.44
N ILE A 70 -16.59 -24.59 -5.11
CA ILE A 70 -17.65 -25.07 -6.02
C ILE A 70 -18.60 -23.94 -6.41
N SER A 71 -19.11 -23.23 -5.40
CA SER A 71 -19.99 -22.10 -5.61
C SER A 71 -19.34 -21.05 -6.51
N TYR A 72 -18.10 -20.68 -6.22
CA TYR A 72 -17.35 -19.68 -6.96
C TYR A 72 -17.14 -20.08 -8.42
N VAL A 73 -16.58 -21.28 -8.66
CA VAL A 73 -16.27 -21.78 -10.01
C VAL A 73 -17.55 -21.92 -10.83
N VAL A 74 -18.61 -22.57 -10.32
CA VAL A 74 -19.88 -22.71 -11.05
C VAL A 74 -20.42 -21.34 -11.47
N LEU A 75 -20.40 -20.35 -10.56
CA LEU A 75 -20.89 -19.01 -10.83
C LEU A 75 -20.05 -18.23 -11.87
N GLN A 76 -18.78 -18.60 -12.10
CA GLN A 76 -17.98 -18.05 -13.21
C GLN A 76 -18.42 -18.61 -14.56
N GLY A 77 -18.90 -19.86 -14.61
CA GLY A 77 -19.32 -20.55 -15.82
C GLY A 77 -20.73 -20.19 -16.32
N LEU A 78 -21.36 -19.18 -15.71
CA LEU A 78 -22.70 -18.71 -16.07
C LEU A 78 -22.61 -17.39 -16.82
N GLU A 79 -23.18 -17.34 -18.02
CA GLU A 79 -23.26 -16.12 -18.84
C GLU A 79 -24.17 -15.06 -18.21
N GLN A 80 -25.25 -15.50 -17.54
CA GLN A 80 -26.23 -14.66 -16.87
C GLN A 80 -26.63 -15.28 -15.54
N ARG A 81 -27.00 -14.43 -14.58
CA ARG A 81 -27.48 -14.85 -13.25
C ARG A 81 -28.97 -14.58 -13.13
N ASP A 82 -29.77 -15.29 -13.91
CA ASP A 82 -31.23 -15.24 -13.84
C ASP A 82 -31.84 -16.60 -13.47
N ALA A 83 -33.11 -16.56 -13.08
CA ALA A 83 -33.90 -17.70 -12.68
C ALA A 83 -33.96 -18.84 -13.72
N LEU A 84 -33.95 -18.49 -15.01
CA LEU A 84 -34.11 -19.44 -16.11
C LEU A 84 -32.88 -20.33 -16.21
N VAL A 85 -31.69 -19.78 -16.01
CA VAL A 85 -30.43 -20.52 -15.98
C VAL A 85 -30.48 -21.66 -14.96
N LEU A 86 -31.07 -21.46 -13.78
CA LEU A 86 -31.15 -22.49 -12.74
C LEU A 86 -32.06 -23.68 -13.11
N GLN A 87 -33.01 -23.48 -14.02
CA GLN A 87 -33.88 -24.56 -14.47
C GLN A 87 -33.10 -25.57 -15.32
N GLU A 88 -32.15 -25.10 -16.13
CA GLU A 88 -31.37 -25.90 -17.09
C GLU A 88 -29.94 -26.20 -16.62
N LEU A 89 -29.48 -25.58 -15.53
CA LEU A 89 -28.12 -25.72 -15.02
C LEU A 89 -27.79 -27.17 -14.63
N GLU A 90 -26.72 -27.72 -15.19
CA GLU A 90 -26.06 -28.89 -14.62
C GLU A 90 -24.76 -28.45 -13.95
N ILE A 91 -24.55 -28.84 -12.69
CA ILE A 91 -23.45 -28.33 -11.85
C ILE A 91 -22.10 -28.73 -12.44
N ASP A 92 -21.94 -29.98 -12.89
CA ASP A 92 -20.70 -30.46 -13.48
C ASP A 92 -20.32 -29.63 -14.71
N ALA A 93 -21.29 -29.38 -15.60
CA ALA A 93 -21.08 -28.58 -16.81
C ALA A 93 -20.82 -27.09 -16.49
N GLY A 94 -21.50 -26.54 -15.48
CA GLY A 94 -21.26 -25.18 -15.00
C GLY A 94 -19.86 -25.03 -14.38
N PHE A 95 -19.41 -26.04 -13.64
CA PHE A 95 -18.09 -26.09 -13.04
C PHE A 95 -16.98 -26.20 -14.10
N GLU A 96 -17.12 -27.07 -15.09
CA GLU A 96 -16.18 -27.19 -16.21
C GLU A 96 -16.05 -25.88 -16.99
N ARG A 97 -17.17 -25.23 -17.34
CA ARG A 97 -17.15 -23.91 -18.00
C ARG A 97 -16.50 -22.85 -17.12
N GLY A 98 -16.82 -22.86 -15.83
CA GLY A 98 -16.25 -21.93 -14.86
C GLY A 98 -14.74 -22.07 -14.75
N LEU A 99 -14.23 -23.30 -14.77
CA LEU A 99 -12.81 -23.58 -14.75
C LEU A 99 -12.11 -23.02 -15.99
N LEU A 100 -12.70 -23.17 -17.18
CA LEU A 100 -12.15 -22.58 -18.41
C LEU A 100 -12.04 -21.05 -18.33
N VAL A 101 -13.07 -20.38 -17.80
CA VAL A 101 -13.06 -18.92 -17.58
C VAL A 101 -11.95 -18.53 -16.60
N LEU A 102 -11.76 -19.30 -15.53
CA LEU A 102 -10.73 -19.04 -14.53
C LEU A 102 -9.32 -19.27 -15.05
N GLN A 103 -9.13 -20.29 -15.88
CA GLN A 103 -7.86 -20.56 -16.57
C GLN A 103 -7.50 -19.42 -17.55
N GLU A 104 -8.50 -18.84 -18.23
CA GLU A 104 -8.27 -17.65 -19.07
C GLU A 104 -7.79 -16.46 -18.23
N LYS A 105 -8.42 -16.19 -17.08
CA LYS A 105 -8.01 -15.12 -16.16
C LYS A 105 -6.62 -15.34 -15.57
N GLU A 106 -6.30 -16.59 -15.23
CA GLU A 106 -4.96 -16.97 -14.79
C GLU A 106 -3.93 -16.65 -15.89
N GLN A 107 -4.22 -17.03 -17.14
CA GLN A 107 -3.33 -16.75 -18.26
C GLN A 107 -3.19 -15.24 -18.52
N GLN A 108 -4.28 -14.46 -18.40
CA GLN A 108 -4.24 -13.00 -18.48
C GLN A 108 -3.33 -12.41 -17.39
N THR A 109 -3.45 -12.89 -16.15
CA THR A 109 -2.60 -12.46 -15.03
C THR A 109 -1.13 -12.80 -15.26
N ARG A 110 -0.84 -14.02 -15.75
CA ARG A 110 0.53 -14.42 -16.16
C ARG A 110 1.09 -13.48 -17.22
N ASN A 111 0.28 -13.13 -18.23
CA ASN A 111 0.70 -12.23 -19.30
C ASN A 111 1.00 -10.82 -18.76
N LEU A 112 0.15 -10.28 -17.89
CA LEU A 112 0.38 -8.99 -17.23
C LEU A 112 1.67 -9.02 -16.42
N LEU A 113 1.86 -10.03 -15.56
CA LEU A 113 3.07 -10.18 -14.77
C LEU A 113 4.34 -10.20 -15.63
N HIS A 114 4.34 -10.94 -16.74
CA HIS A 114 5.47 -10.99 -17.66
C HIS A 114 5.75 -9.63 -18.33
N GLN A 115 4.70 -8.90 -18.71
CA GLN A 115 4.85 -7.56 -19.29
C GLN A 115 5.43 -6.57 -18.27
N LEU A 116 4.89 -6.57 -17.05
CA LEU A 116 5.33 -5.68 -15.97
C LEU A 116 6.78 -5.94 -15.57
N ARG A 117 7.18 -7.21 -15.41
CA ARG A 117 8.58 -7.59 -15.14
C ARG A 117 9.52 -7.18 -16.27
N ARG A 118 9.10 -7.33 -17.54
CA ARG A 118 9.90 -6.92 -18.70
C ARG A 118 10.12 -5.41 -18.74
N ASN A 119 9.09 -4.66 -18.36
CA ASN A 119 9.09 -3.20 -18.39
C ASN A 119 9.30 -2.59 -17.00
N ARG A 120 10.00 -3.30 -16.08
CA ARG A 120 10.20 -2.83 -14.71
C ARG A 120 10.66 -1.37 -14.67
N LEU A 121 10.05 -0.58 -13.78
CA LEU A 121 10.38 0.81 -13.58
C LEU A 121 11.75 0.95 -12.90
N PRO A 122 12.56 1.96 -13.26
CA PRO A 122 13.91 2.13 -12.72
C PRO A 122 13.91 2.82 -11.35
N PHE A 123 13.33 2.18 -10.33
CA PHE A 123 13.37 2.64 -8.93
C PHE A 123 13.38 1.45 -7.96
N SER A 124 13.85 1.67 -6.74
CA SER A 124 13.88 0.67 -5.68
C SER A 124 12.71 0.89 -4.72
N ASN A 125 11.81 -0.08 -4.63
CA ASN A 125 10.74 -0.11 -3.63
C ASN A 125 10.42 -1.57 -3.28
N GLU A 126 10.39 -1.87 -1.99
CA GLU A 126 10.24 -3.22 -1.46
C GLU A 126 8.88 -3.81 -1.85
N ARG A 127 7.78 -3.08 -1.63
CA ARG A 127 6.41 -3.54 -1.92
C ARG A 127 6.18 -3.74 -3.42
N TYR A 128 6.63 -2.80 -4.25
CA TYR A 128 6.58 -2.92 -5.72
C TYR A 128 7.34 -4.18 -6.19
N SER A 129 8.51 -4.42 -5.60
CA SER A 129 9.35 -5.56 -5.93
C SER A 129 8.73 -6.87 -5.44
N SER A 130 8.27 -6.94 -4.19
CA SER A 130 7.61 -8.11 -3.60
C SER A 130 6.35 -8.49 -4.37
N LEU A 131 5.53 -7.52 -4.78
CA LEU A 131 4.35 -7.79 -5.62
C LEU A 131 4.72 -8.56 -6.91
N LEU A 132 5.74 -8.09 -7.61
CA LEU A 132 6.18 -8.65 -8.89
C LEU A 132 7.01 -9.92 -8.74
N ASP A 133 7.83 -10.03 -7.70
CA ASP A 133 8.85 -11.06 -7.56
C ASP A 133 8.42 -12.20 -6.62
N GLU A 134 7.47 -11.94 -5.72
CA GLU A 134 7.07 -12.86 -4.65
C GLU A 134 5.56 -13.13 -4.65
N GLN A 135 4.72 -12.13 -4.37
CA GLN A 135 3.29 -12.33 -4.05
C GLN A 135 2.49 -12.91 -5.24
N ILE A 136 2.49 -12.23 -6.39
CA ILE A 136 1.75 -12.71 -7.57
C ILE A 136 2.34 -14.04 -8.09
N PRO A 137 3.68 -14.20 -8.19
CA PRO A 137 4.29 -15.49 -8.50
C PRO A 137 3.86 -16.62 -7.56
N HIS A 138 3.87 -16.38 -6.24
CA HIS A 138 3.50 -17.38 -5.24
C HIS A 138 2.05 -17.83 -5.45
N TYR A 139 1.12 -16.89 -5.56
CA TYR A 139 -0.28 -17.22 -5.86
C TYR A 139 -0.44 -18.04 -7.16
N LEU A 140 0.27 -17.66 -8.22
CA LEU A 140 0.25 -18.39 -9.49
C LEU A 140 0.91 -19.77 -9.41
N GLU A 141 1.86 -19.98 -8.49
CA GLU A 141 2.45 -21.28 -8.19
C GLU A 141 1.48 -22.16 -7.39
N GLN A 142 0.75 -21.58 -6.42
CA GLN A 142 -0.30 -22.28 -5.66
C GLN A 142 -1.37 -22.88 -6.60
N LEU A 143 -1.76 -22.17 -7.66
CA LEU A 143 -2.70 -22.67 -8.67
C LEU A 143 -2.19 -23.91 -9.43
N ASN A 144 -0.87 -24.10 -9.53
CA ASN A 144 -0.26 -25.27 -10.18
C ASN A 144 -0.13 -26.48 -9.25
N THR A 145 -0.42 -26.32 -7.96
CA THR A 145 -0.39 -27.43 -7.01
C THR A 145 -1.58 -28.35 -7.19
N TYR A 146 -1.51 -29.52 -6.58
CA TYR A 146 -2.60 -30.49 -6.59
C TYR A 146 -3.87 -29.96 -5.89
N GLU A 147 -3.74 -29.00 -4.97
CA GLU A 147 -4.85 -28.30 -4.31
C GLU A 147 -5.20 -26.95 -4.97
N GLY A 148 -4.54 -26.63 -6.09
CA GLY A 148 -4.61 -25.32 -6.75
C GLY A 148 -6.03 -24.86 -7.09
N ILE A 149 -6.95 -25.80 -7.33
CA ILE A 149 -8.36 -25.48 -7.59
C ILE A 149 -9.02 -24.69 -6.45
N LEU A 150 -8.59 -24.89 -5.21
CA LEU A 150 -9.13 -24.20 -4.03
C LEU A 150 -8.69 -22.74 -3.96
N TYR A 151 -7.57 -22.40 -4.60
CA TYR A 151 -7.00 -21.06 -4.63
C TYR A 151 -7.67 -20.17 -5.69
N TYR A 152 -8.42 -20.72 -6.66
CA TYR A 152 -9.22 -19.87 -7.55
C TYR A 152 -10.23 -18.99 -6.81
N SER A 153 -10.79 -19.47 -5.70
CA SER A 153 -11.77 -18.74 -4.89
C SER A 153 -11.17 -17.98 -3.70
N HIS A 154 -9.86 -18.08 -3.46
CA HIS A 154 -9.22 -17.57 -2.26
C HIS A 154 -7.74 -17.26 -2.50
N THR A 155 -7.27 -16.10 -2.05
CA THR A 155 -5.86 -15.73 -2.04
C THR A 155 -5.38 -15.57 -0.62
N GLU A 156 -4.16 -16.02 -0.34
CA GLU A 156 -3.46 -15.80 0.92
C GLU A 156 -2.52 -14.58 0.84
N GLU A 157 -2.30 -14.04 -0.36
CA GLU A 157 -1.49 -12.84 -0.58
C GLU A 157 -2.17 -11.57 -0.04
N ASP A 158 -1.34 -10.70 0.53
CA ASP A 158 -1.76 -9.40 1.05
C ASP A 158 -1.98 -8.36 -0.06
N LEU A 159 -1.25 -8.46 -1.19
CA LEU A 159 -1.25 -7.50 -2.30
C LEU A 159 -0.99 -6.07 -1.78
N ASP A 160 0.16 -5.92 -1.12
CA ASP A 160 0.45 -4.83 -0.19
C ASP A 160 1.04 -3.55 -0.81
N TYR A 161 1.26 -3.54 -2.13
CA TYR A 161 1.58 -2.32 -2.86
C TYR A 161 0.30 -1.46 -3.02
N PRO A 162 0.33 -0.17 -2.65
CA PRO A 162 -0.87 0.68 -2.71
C PRO A 162 -1.23 1.08 -4.14
N LEU A 163 -2.52 0.98 -4.49
CA LEU A 163 -3.11 1.54 -5.70
C LEU A 163 -3.89 2.82 -5.37
N LEU A 164 -4.23 3.62 -6.39
CA LEU A 164 -5.07 4.82 -6.24
C LEU A 164 -6.47 4.48 -5.72
N ASP A 165 -7.00 3.29 -6.04
CA ASP A 165 -8.26 2.79 -5.46
C ASP A 165 -8.10 2.10 -4.10
N GLY A 166 -6.92 2.18 -3.49
CA GLY A 166 -6.62 1.70 -2.14
C GLY A 166 -5.77 0.42 -2.10
N ILE A 167 -5.53 -0.08 -0.88
CA ILE A 167 -4.85 -1.36 -0.64
C ILE A 167 -5.89 -2.41 -0.23
N PRO A 168 -5.93 -3.60 -0.85
CA PRO A 168 -6.88 -4.66 -0.52
C PRO A 168 -6.65 -5.37 0.83
N LEU A 169 -5.91 -4.78 1.78
CA LEU A 169 -5.58 -5.34 3.11
C LEU A 169 -6.78 -5.97 3.82
N PHE A 170 -7.98 -5.44 3.57
CA PHE A 170 -9.23 -6.12 3.86
C PHE A 170 -9.76 -6.71 2.55
N HIS A 171 -9.71 -8.04 2.37
CA HIS A 171 -10.17 -8.77 1.16
C HIS A 171 -11.67 -8.59 0.82
N ASP A 172 -12.35 -7.63 1.47
CA ASP A 172 -13.70 -7.14 1.18
C ASP A 172 -13.72 -5.78 0.46
N MET A 173 -12.59 -5.06 0.34
CA MET A 173 -12.54 -3.69 -0.21
C MET A 173 -13.13 -3.60 -1.61
N TYR A 174 -12.75 -4.54 -2.49
CA TYR A 174 -13.28 -4.61 -3.85
C TYR A 174 -14.53 -5.50 -3.97
N HIS A 175 -14.96 -6.16 -2.88
CA HIS A 175 -15.96 -7.22 -2.90
C HIS A 175 -15.64 -8.34 -3.91
N LEU A 176 -14.34 -8.59 -4.13
CA LEU A 176 -13.79 -9.62 -5.00
C LEU A 176 -12.94 -10.59 -4.19
N HIS A 177 -12.85 -11.83 -4.64
CA HIS A 177 -12.05 -12.87 -3.98
C HIS A 177 -11.31 -13.74 -4.99
N GLY A 178 -10.21 -14.34 -4.54
CA GLY A 178 -9.39 -15.26 -5.34
C GLY A 178 -8.95 -14.66 -6.67
N MET A 179 -9.17 -15.39 -7.76
CA MET A 179 -8.69 -15.02 -9.08
C MET A 179 -9.29 -13.71 -9.63
N ASP A 180 -10.55 -13.39 -9.27
CA ASP A 180 -11.16 -12.11 -9.66
C ASP A 180 -10.45 -10.93 -9.00
N LEU A 181 -10.09 -11.07 -7.72
CA LEU A 181 -9.37 -10.03 -6.97
C LEU A 181 -7.98 -9.84 -7.57
N VAL A 182 -7.24 -10.94 -7.74
CA VAL A 182 -5.86 -10.89 -8.27
C VAL A 182 -5.81 -10.30 -9.67
N LEU A 183 -6.70 -10.72 -10.57
CA LEU A 183 -6.74 -10.16 -11.92
C LEU A 183 -7.13 -8.67 -11.90
N TYR A 184 -8.19 -8.31 -11.16
CA TYR A 184 -8.63 -6.91 -11.05
C TYR A 184 -7.48 -6.02 -10.56
N TYR A 185 -6.81 -6.44 -9.48
CA TYR A 185 -5.68 -5.71 -8.91
C TYR A 185 -4.53 -5.56 -9.92
N MET A 186 -4.17 -6.65 -10.63
CA MET A 186 -3.12 -6.62 -11.64
C MET A 186 -3.46 -5.73 -12.86
N GLU A 187 -4.74 -5.68 -13.27
CA GLU A 187 -5.20 -4.78 -14.33
C GLU A 187 -5.08 -3.30 -13.92
N ARG A 188 -5.42 -2.97 -12.67
CA ARG A 188 -5.25 -1.62 -12.13
C ARG A 188 -3.78 -1.24 -11.99
N PHE A 189 -2.99 -2.11 -11.38
CA PHE A 189 -1.54 -1.94 -11.27
C PHE A 189 -0.88 -1.74 -12.64
N ALA A 190 -1.33 -2.47 -13.67
CA ALA A 190 -0.81 -2.29 -15.04
C ALA A 190 -1.14 -0.92 -15.66
N LEU A 191 -2.32 -0.36 -15.37
CA LEU A 191 -2.68 1.00 -15.81
C LEU A 191 -1.80 2.06 -15.13
N GLU A 192 -1.62 1.97 -13.81
CA GLU A 192 -0.73 2.84 -13.04
C GLU A 192 0.74 2.71 -13.49
N HIS A 193 1.19 1.49 -13.72
CA HIS A 193 2.53 1.22 -14.24
C HIS A 193 2.72 1.85 -15.63
N THR A 194 1.73 1.74 -16.52
CA THR A 194 1.78 2.34 -17.86
C THR A 194 1.89 3.87 -17.78
N PHE A 195 1.17 4.49 -16.85
CA PHE A 195 1.30 5.92 -16.56
C PHE A 195 2.73 6.27 -16.12
N CYS A 196 3.26 5.54 -15.13
CA CYS A 196 4.61 5.79 -14.61
C CYS A 196 5.71 5.53 -15.65
N GLU A 197 5.53 4.53 -16.51
CA GLU A 197 6.48 4.16 -17.57
C GLU A 197 6.69 5.31 -18.57
N TYR A 198 5.69 6.17 -18.78
CA TYR A 198 5.85 7.37 -19.61
C TYR A 198 7.03 8.24 -19.14
N PHE A 199 7.30 8.26 -17.85
CA PHE A 199 8.35 9.07 -17.22
C PHE A 199 9.64 8.29 -16.92
N ARG A 200 9.84 7.11 -17.52
CA ARG A 200 10.99 6.21 -17.26
C ARG A 200 12.34 6.94 -17.21
N GLU A 201 12.58 7.88 -18.12
CA GLU A 201 13.85 8.60 -18.23
C GLU A 201 14.05 9.65 -17.12
N GLU A 202 12.97 10.28 -16.65
CA GLU A 202 13.02 11.30 -15.60
C GLU A 202 12.91 10.69 -14.19
N LEU A 203 12.41 9.45 -14.09
CA LEU A 203 12.10 8.80 -12.82
C LEU A 203 13.31 8.73 -11.86
N PRO A 204 14.53 8.32 -12.27
CA PRO A 204 15.66 8.24 -11.33
C PRO A 204 16.02 9.60 -10.71
N GLU A 205 15.98 10.67 -11.51
CA GLU A 205 16.27 12.02 -11.04
C GLU A 205 15.13 12.55 -10.16
N PHE A 206 13.88 12.25 -10.51
CA PHE A 206 12.73 12.59 -9.69
C PHE A 206 12.78 11.91 -8.31
N ILE A 207 13.05 10.61 -8.26
CA ILE A 207 13.19 9.86 -7.00
C ILE A 207 14.34 10.42 -6.18
N ARG A 208 15.49 10.70 -6.79
CA ARG A 208 16.62 11.35 -6.09
C ARG A 208 16.22 12.68 -5.46
N ARG A 209 15.47 13.52 -6.17
CA ARG A 209 14.95 14.80 -5.65
C ARG A 209 13.94 14.58 -4.51
N TYR A 210 13.05 13.60 -4.67
CA TYR A 210 12.08 13.24 -3.65
C TYR A 210 12.77 12.81 -2.35
N GLU A 211 13.69 11.85 -2.42
CA GLU A 211 14.43 11.35 -1.26
C GLU A 211 15.27 12.45 -0.61
N GLN A 212 15.86 13.34 -1.41
CA GLN A 212 16.60 14.50 -0.90
C GLN A 212 15.72 15.54 -0.23
N GLN A 213 14.52 15.80 -0.76
CA GLN A 213 13.59 16.78 -0.21
C GLN A 213 12.84 16.23 1.00
N LYS A 214 12.67 14.91 1.13
CA LYS A 214 11.97 14.31 2.26
C LYS A 214 12.92 13.77 3.33
N GLY A 215 14.14 13.41 2.96
CA GLY A 215 15.13 12.80 3.84
C GLY A 215 14.74 11.38 4.26
N VAL A 216 14.07 10.65 3.36
CA VAL A 216 13.64 9.26 3.54
C VAL A 216 13.78 8.54 2.19
N THR A 217 14.17 7.27 2.23
CA THR A 217 14.34 6.45 1.02
C THR A 217 12.98 5.96 0.53
N VAL A 218 12.78 5.91 -0.78
CA VAL A 218 11.54 5.35 -1.35
C VAL A 218 11.48 3.82 -1.23
N GLU A 219 12.59 3.17 -0.89
CA GLU A 219 12.70 1.72 -0.76
C GLU A 219 11.70 1.15 0.24
N TYR A 220 11.57 1.79 1.41
CA TYR A 220 10.77 1.31 2.55
C TYR A 220 9.40 1.97 2.66
N LEU A 221 9.05 2.89 1.75
CA LEU A 221 7.80 3.63 1.83
C LEU A 221 6.64 2.85 1.20
N GLY A 222 5.52 2.81 1.92
CA GLY A 222 4.21 2.36 1.41
C GLY A 222 3.54 3.42 0.54
N LEU A 223 4.24 3.95 -0.47
CA LEU A 223 3.73 5.00 -1.35
C LEU A 223 3.20 4.44 -2.66
N ASN A 224 2.17 5.09 -3.20
CA ASN A 224 1.73 4.88 -4.57
C ASN A 224 2.55 5.79 -5.50
N LEU A 225 3.38 5.19 -6.37
CA LEU A 225 4.20 5.98 -7.29
C LEU A 225 3.35 6.75 -8.32
N CYS A 226 2.27 6.16 -8.82
CA CYS A 226 1.39 6.81 -9.79
C CYS A 226 0.78 8.10 -9.23
N GLU A 227 0.30 8.08 -7.99
CA GLU A 227 -0.22 9.25 -7.27
C GLU A 227 0.82 10.36 -7.20
N LEU A 228 2.04 10.02 -6.77
CA LEU A 228 3.16 10.95 -6.65
C LEU A 228 3.50 11.62 -7.99
N LEU A 229 3.59 10.82 -9.06
CA LEU A 229 3.89 11.32 -10.40
C LEU A 229 2.72 12.10 -11.01
N TRP A 230 1.48 11.77 -10.63
CA TRP A 230 0.29 12.40 -11.16
C TRP A 230 0.21 13.88 -10.82
N TYR A 231 0.60 14.27 -9.60
CA TYR A 231 0.64 15.68 -9.21
C TYR A 231 1.69 16.48 -9.98
N GLN A 232 2.87 15.91 -10.20
CA GLN A 232 3.91 16.54 -11.02
C GLN A 232 3.47 16.65 -12.49
N CYS A 233 2.85 15.60 -13.03
CA CYS A 233 2.31 15.60 -14.38
C CYS A 233 1.21 16.65 -14.55
N PHE A 234 0.35 16.82 -13.55
CA PHE A 234 -0.68 17.86 -13.55
C PHE A 234 -0.04 19.26 -13.59
N ALA A 235 0.97 19.49 -12.75
CA ALA A 235 1.70 20.75 -12.69
C ALA A 235 2.36 21.09 -14.04
N SER A 236 3.11 20.15 -14.61
CA SER A 236 3.82 20.34 -15.88
C SER A 236 2.88 20.53 -17.07
N LEU A 237 1.80 19.75 -17.17
CA LEU A 237 0.78 19.95 -18.21
C LEU A 237 0.08 21.32 -18.08
N THR A 238 -0.15 21.79 -16.85
CA THR A 238 -0.75 23.10 -16.61
C THR A 238 0.18 24.25 -17.00
N LEU A 239 1.47 24.13 -16.70
CA LEU A 239 2.47 25.19 -16.90
C LEU A 239 3.05 25.23 -18.31
N PHE A 240 3.31 24.06 -18.88
CA PHE A 240 4.13 23.87 -20.09
C PHE A 240 3.39 23.15 -21.22
N GLN A 241 2.19 22.60 -20.96
CA GLN A 241 1.43 21.80 -21.92
C GLN A 241 2.20 20.57 -22.42
N GLN A 242 3.13 20.06 -21.62
CA GLN A 242 3.90 18.85 -21.87
C GLN A 242 4.05 18.09 -20.54
N PRO A 243 3.87 16.75 -20.52
CA PRO A 243 4.10 15.98 -19.31
C PRO A 243 5.60 15.94 -18.97
N SER A 244 5.93 16.27 -17.73
CA SER A 244 7.25 16.11 -17.11
C SER A 244 7.11 16.02 -15.58
N LEU A 245 8.12 15.44 -14.94
CA LEU A 245 8.26 15.31 -13.48
C LEU A 245 9.17 16.37 -12.88
N LEU A 246 10.04 16.98 -13.69
CA LEU A 246 11.12 17.82 -13.20
C LEU A 246 10.68 19.28 -13.14
N LEU A 247 10.40 19.75 -11.92
CA LEU A 247 10.00 21.13 -11.65
C LEU A 247 11.13 21.89 -10.93
N ALA A 248 11.22 23.20 -11.18
CA ALA A 248 11.96 24.14 -10.36
C ALA A 248 11.04 24.79 -9.31
N GLU A 249 11.62 25.36 -8.27
CA GLU A 249 10.87 26.09 -7.23
C GLU A 249 9.95 27.19 -7.82
N GLN A 250 10.44 27.94 -8.80
CA GLN A 250 9.68 29.00 -9.49
C GLN A 250 8.44 28.45 -10.22
N ASP A 251 8.48 27.19 -10.68
CA ASP A 251 7.36 26.55 -11.35
C ASP A 251 6.22 26.25 -10.36
N VAL A 252 6.59 25.82 -9.15
CA VAL A 252 5.65 25.56 -8.05
C VAL A 252 4.96 26.85 -7.61
N GLU A 253 5.71 27.93 -7.42
CA GLU A 253 5.17 29.26 -7.11
C GLU A 253 4.22 29.75 -8.20
N ARG A 254 4.63 29.59 -9.47
CA ARG A 254 3.82 29.97 -10.63
C ARG A 254 2.54 29.15 -10.73
N LEU A 255 2.59 27.84 -10.47
CA LEU A 255 1.41 26.99 -10.46
C LEU A 255 0.43 27.43 -9.37
N ARG A 256 0.93 27.68 -8.15
CA ARG A 256 0.10 28.14 -7.02
C ARG A 256 -0.62 29.44 -7.37
N ALA A 257 0.10 30.43 -7.91
CA ALA A 257 -0.50 31.69 -8.35
C ALA A 257 -1.54 31.51 -9.47
N LEU A 258 -1.33 30.57 -10.39
CA LEU A 258 -2.30 30.28 -11.45
C LEU A 258 -3.58 29.64 -10.89
N LEU A 259 -3.46 28.69 -9.97
CA LEU A 259 -4.59 27.98 -9.38
C LEU A 259 -5.40 28.86 -8.41
N GLN A 260 -4.78 29.82 -7.73
CA GLN A 260 -5.48 30.84 -6.93
C GLN A 260 -6.50 31.66 -7.71
N HIS A 261 -6.32 31.80 -9.02
CA HIS A 261 -7.16 32.64 -9.88
C HIS A 261 -7.95 31.85 -10.93
N ARG A 262 -7.91 30.52 -10.89
CA ARG A 262 -8.57 29.64 -11.85
C ARG A 262 -9.40 28.58 -11.15
N SER A 263 -10.44 28.12 -11.82
CA SER A 263 -11.18 26.93 -11.42
C SER A 263 -10.25 25.71 -11.48
N ILE A 264 -9.97 25.10 -10.32
CA ILE A 264 -9.20 23.84 -10.22
C ILE A 264 -9.88 22.75 -11.03
N LYS A 265 -11.21 22.66 -10.95
CA LYS A 265 -12.01 21.70 -11.72
C LYS A 265 -11.77 21.82 -13.24
N ASP A 266 -11.75 23.04 -13.77
CA ASP A 266 -11.50 23.26 -15.20
C ASP A 266 -10.04 22.97 -15.59
N ALA A 267 -9.10 23.16 -14.65
CA ALA A 267 -7.70 22.78 -14.86
C ALA A 267 -7.55 21.25 -14.93
N VAL A 268 -8.14 20.52 -13.98
CA VAL A 268 -8.14 19.05 -13.95
C VAL A 268 -8.79 18.48 -15.21
N HIS A 269 -9.94 19.00 -15.64
CA HIS A 269 -10.59 18.54 -16.86
C HIS A 269 -9.71 18.71 -18.12
N ARG A 270 -9.00 19.84 -18.25
CA ARG A 270 -8.07 20.07 -19.36
C ARG A 270 -6.85 19.16 -19.30
N VAL A 271 -6.32 18.91 -18.10
CA VAL A 271 -5.21 17.98 -17.92
C VAL A 271 -5.62 16.55 -18.30
N ASN A 272 -6.82 16.10 -17.90
CA ASN A 272 -7.32 14.76 -18.29
C ASN A 272 -7.43 14.60 -19.81
N GLN A 273 -7.86 15.65 -20.53
CA GLN A 273 -7.86 15.64 -22.00
C GLN A 273 -6.44 15.55 -22.60
N ALA A 274 -5.46 16.24 -22.00
CA ALA A 274 -4.07 16.19 -22.44
C ALA A 274 -3.40 14.84 -22.12
N LEU A 275 -3.76 14.22 -20.99
CA LEU A 275 -3.35 12.88 -20.62
C LEU A 275 -3.82 11.84 -21.62
N GLU A 276 -5.10 11.90 -22.03
CA GLU A 276 -5.63 10.99 -23.05
C GLU A 276 -4.83 11.08 -24.37
N ALA A 277 -4.48 12.30 -24.81
CA ALA A 277 -3.70 12.52 -26.01
C ALA A 277 -2.25 11.99 -25.92
N SER A 278 -1.67 11.98 -24.72
CA SER A 278 -0.25 11.65 -24.51
C SER A 278 -0.03 10.18 -24.12
N MET A 279 -0.93 9.61 -23.33
CA MET A 279 -0.77 8.32 -22.65
C MET A 279 -1.88 7.31 -22.98
N GLY A 280 -2.89 7.73 -23.74
CA GLY A 280 -4.00 6.88 -24.21
C GLY A 280 -5.23 6.89 -23.30
N THR A 281 -6.36 6.55 -23.89
CA THR A 281 -7.70 6.63 -23.26
C THR A 281 -7.82 5.76 -22.01
N SER A 282 -7.26 4.54 -21.99
CA SER A 282 -7.40 3.65 -20.83
C SER A 282 -6.78 4.21 -19.54
N VAL A 283 -5.61 4.85 -19.64
CA VAL A 283 -4.94 5.48 -18.49
C VAL A 283 -5.71 6.74 -18.06
N ALA A 284 -6.12 7.57 -19.02
CA ALA A 284 -6.88 8.78 -18.72
C ALA A 284 -8.25 8.49 -18.08
N ASP A 285 -8.97 7.50 -18.58
CA ASP A 285 -10.25 7.05 -18.00
C ASP A 285 -10.06 6.56 -16.56
N TYR A 286 -8.97 5.83 -16.29
CA TYR A 286 -8.65 5.35 -14.95
C TYR A 286 -8.35 6.49 -13.98
N LEU A 287 -7.47 7.43 -14.33
CA LEU A 287 -7.14 8.57 -13.47
C LEU A 287 -8.34 9.51 -13.26
N THR A 288 -9.24 9.60 -14.24
CA THR A 288 -10.48 10.37 -14.12
C THR A 288 -11.40 9.83 -13.01
N LEU A 289 -11.31 8.55 -12.66
CA LEU A 289 -12.06 7.98 -11.52
C LEU A 289 -11.69 8.67 -10.19
N PHE A 290 -10.49 9.26 -10.10
CA PHE A 290 -9.95 9.87 -8.88
C PHE A 290 -9.82 11.40 -9.00
N GLU A 291 -10.50 12.02 -9.97
CA GLU A 291 -10.35 13.48 -10.20
C GLU A 291 -10.77 14.33 -8.99
N GLU A 292 -11.68 13.83 -8.14
CA GLU A 292 -12.10 14.52 -6.92
C GLU A 292 -10.98 14.53 -5.86
N GLN A 293 -10.20 13.45 -5.75
CA GLN A 293 -9.03 13.37 -4.86
C GLN A 293 -7.95 14.34 -5.31
N LEU A 294 -7.66 14.40 -6.62
CA LEU A 294 -6.73 15.38 -7.18
C LEU A 294 -7.21 16.81 -6.90
N GLN A 295 -8.49 17.11 -7.10
CA GLN A 295 -9.05 18.43 -6.80
C GLN A 295 -8.88 18.81 -5.33
N ALA A 296 -9.12 17.88 -4.40
CA ALA A 296 -8.96 18.12 -2.97
C ALA A 296 -7.50 18.44 -2.60
N GLN A 297 -6.54 17.66 -3.12
CA GLN A 297 -5.11 17.89 -2.86
C GLN A 297 -4.59 19.19 -3.47
N LEU A 298 -5.07 19.55 -4.67
CA LEU A 298 -4.75 20.84 -5.28
C LEU A 298 -5.35 22.02 -4.51
N GLN A 299 -6.55 21.86 -3.97
CA GLN A 299 -7.17 22.89 -3.13
C GLN A 299 -6.35 23.10 -1.84
N ALA A 300 -5.94 22.01 -1.19
CA ALA A 300 -5.04 22.08 -0.04
C ALA A 300 -3.69 22.74 -0.37
N PHE A 301 -3.12 22.45 -1.55
CA PHE A 301 -1.90 23.10 -2.06
C PHE A 301 -2.03 24.60 -2.32
N VAL A 302 -3.25 25.07 -2.63
CA VAL A 302 -3.52 26.50 -2.83
C VAL A 302 -3.77 27.21 -1.50
N ASP A 303 -4.45 26.54 -0.57
CA ASP A 303 -4.91 27.14 0.69
C ASP A 303 -3.87 27.10 1.82
N ALA A 304 -2.99 26.10 1.83
CA ALA A 304 -1.89 25.92 2.78
C ALA A 304 -0.54 25.95 2.05
N GLU A 305 0.57 26.21 2.76
CA GLU A 305 1.93 25.97 2.24
C GLU A 305 2.27 24.47 2.07
N HIS A 306 1.26 23.65 1.75
CA HIS A 306 1.34 22.21 1.58
C HIS A 306 2.39 21.83 0.54
N ALA A 307 3.35 21.00 0.93
CA ALA A 307 4.38 20.49 0.04
C ALA A 307 3.85 19.35 -0.84
N LEU A 308 3.01 19.69 -1.83
CA LEU A 308 2.42 18.76 -2.80
C LEU A 308 3.41 18.32 -3.90
N LEU A 309 4.34 19.19 -4.29
CA LEU A 309 5.20 18.97 -5.44
C LEU A 309 6.65 18.79 -5.02
N VAL A 310 7.37 17.97 -5.78
CA VAL A 310 8.82 17.83 -5.66
C VAL A 310 9.48 18.79 -6.63
N TYR A 311 10.51 19.49 -6.19
CA TYR A 311 11.22 20.45 -7.02
C TYR A 311 12.70 20.52 -6.64
N GLU A 312 13.49 21.10 -7.53
CA GLU A 312 14.89 21.40 -7.22
C GLU A 312 14.95 22.52 -6.16
N GLU A 313 15.27 22.13 -4.92
CA GLU A 313 15.48 23.04 -3.80
C GLU A 313 16.98 23.34 -3.66
N ALA A 314 17.33 24.59 -3.35
CA ALA A 314 18.68 24.91 -2.94
C ALA A 314 18.93 24.28 -1.56
N VAL A 315 19.70 23.19 -1.53
CA VAL A 315 20.02 22.49 -0.27
C VAL A 315 20.82 23.41 0.63
N ASP A 316 20.29 23.72 1.80
CA ASP A 316 21.06 24.29 2.89
C ASP A 316 21.77 23.14 3.63
N ASP A 317 23.07 22.99 3.37
CA ASP A 317 23.91 21.95 3.97
C ASP A 317 23.85 21.96 5.51
N CYS A 318 23.42 23.06 6.14
CA CYS A 318 23.27 23.16 7.60
C CYS A 318 22.20 22.21 8.18
N PHE A 319 21.27 21.71 7.36
CA PHE A 319 20.19 20.80 7.79
C PHE A 319 20.34 19.37 7.25
N VAL A 320 21.49 19.04 6.64
CA VAL A 320 21.81 17.69 6.17
C VAL A 320 22.68 17.00 7.23
N LEU A 321 22.21 15.86 7.72
CA LEU A 321 22.94 14.99 8.63
C LEU A 321 23.26 13.69 7.93
N GLU A 322 24.56 13.39 7.82
CA GLU A 322 25.02 12.06 7.43
C GLU A 322 25.05 11.18 8.67
N LEU A 323 24.19 10.17 8.72
CA LEU A 323 24.23 9.20 9.80
C LEU A 323 25.29 8.16 9.51
N THR A 324 26.10 7.87 10.54
CA THR A 324 26.99 6.72 10.50
C THR A 324 26.16 5.45 10.66
N GLN A 325 26.51 4.40 9.92
CA GLN A 325 25.90 3.08 10.14
C GLN A 325 26.15 2.60 11.57
N GLY A 326 25.24 1.76 12.06
CA GLY A 326 25.43 1.02 13.30
C GLY A 326 26.71 0.19 13.27
N ARG A 327 27.21 -0.11 14.47
CA ARG A 327 28.31 -1.05 14.67
C ARG A 327 27.87 -2.45 14.24
N ASP A 328 28.82 -3.30 13.85
CA ASP A 328 28.54 -4.72 13.69
C ASP A 328 28.13 -5.36 15.02
N GLU A 329 27.46 -6.52 14.94
CA GLU A 329 26.86 -7.18 16.10
C GLU A 329 27.86 -7.45 17.24
N GLU A 330 29.09 -7.88 16.93
CA GLU A 330 30.10 -8.15 17.96
C GLU A 330 30.50 -6.85 18.67
N THR A 331 30.79 -5.80 17.91
CA THR A 331 31.16 -4.48 18.47
C THR A 331 30.01 -3.81 19.22
N PHE A 332 28.75 -4.01 18.79
CA PHE A 332 27.58 -3.50 19.48
C PHE A 332 27.37 -4.20 20.84
N LEU A 333 27.55 -5.53 20.91
CA LEU A 333 27.43 -6.27 22.16
C LEU A 333 28.47 -5.80 23.21
N GLU A 334 29.70 -5.49 22.78
CA GLU A 334 30.71 -4.89 23.65
C GLU A 334 30.26 -3.53 24.20
N LEU A 335 29.67 -2.68 23.36
CA LEU A 335 29.10 -1.39 23.78
C LEU A 335 27.98 -1.59 24.81
N LEU A 336 27.08 -2.54 24.58
CA LEU A 336 25.98 -2.84 25.49
C LEU A 336 26.52 -3.27 26.87
N GLU A 337 27.47 -4.19 26.90
CA GLU A 337 28.11 -4.65 28.15
C GLU A 337 28.81 -3.51 28.90
N GLU A 338 29.50 -2.61 28.19
CA GLU A 338 30.12 -1.42 28.80
C GLU A 338 29.09 -0.48 29.43
N VAL A 339 27.97 -0.24 28.75
CA VAL A 339 26.90 0.65 29.22
C VAL A 339 26.18 0.06 30.44
N GLU A 340 26.02 -1.26 30.51
CA GLU A 340 25.43 -1.97 31.65
C GLU A 340 26.31 -1.95 32.91
N GLN A 341 27.63 -1.78 32.78
CA GLN A 341 28.55 -1.74 33.92
C GLN A 341 28.44 -0.46 34.76
N TYR A 342 27.82 0.61 34.23
CA TYR A 342 27.65 1.86 34.96
C TYR A 342 26.49 1.78 35.95
N SER A 343 26.81 1.81 37.25
CA SER A 343 25.80 1.83 38.32
C SER A 343 25.28 3.25 38.66
N CYS A 344 25.95 4.29 38.17
CA CYS A 344 25.60 5.69 38.40
C CYS A 344 24.97 6.26 37.13
N LEU A 345 23.72 6.73 37.24
CA LEU A 345 22.97 7.29 36.11
C LEU A 345 23.70 8.45 35.42
N GLN A 346 24.29 9.37 36.20
CA GLN A 346 25.01 10.51 35.65
C GLN A 346 26.25 10.09 34.86
N ASP A 347 27.02 9.12 35.39
CA ASP A 347 28.21 8.61 34.70
C ASP A 347 27.82 7.87 33.42
N LYS A 348 26.70 7.13 33.45
CA LYS A 348 26.14 6.42 32.29
C LYS A 348 25.69 7.38 31.19
N ILE A 349 24.93 8.42 31.54
CA ILE A 349 24.51 9.45 30.58
C ILE A 349 25.74 10.16 30.02
N GLN A 350 26.69 10.55 30.87
CA GLN A 350 27.92 11.23 30.43
C GLN A 350 28.75 10.33 29.49
N TYR A 351 28.77 9.02 29.75
CA TYR A 351 29.41 8.04 28.89
C TYR A 351 28.80 8.03 27.49
N LEU A 352 27.47 7.92 27.40
CA LEU A 352 26.75 7.94 26.13
C LEU A 352 26.94 9.27 25.37
N ARG A 353 27.00 10.40 26.09
CA ARG A 353 27.19 11.75 25.49
C ARG A 353 28.61 12.01 24.99
N ASN A 354 29.62 11.41 25.60
CA ASN A 354 31.03 11.70 25.30
C ASN A 354 31.63 10.78 24.23
N ARG A 355 30.92 9.72 23.84
CA ARG A 355 31.35 8.77 22.82
C ARG A 355 30.62 9.06 21.52
N GLU A 356 31.29 8.88 20.39
CA GLU A 356 30.62 8.89 19.09
C GLU A 356 29.80 7.59 18.97
N ILE A 357 28.51 7.68 19.26
CA ILE A 357 27.52 6.60 19.10
C ILE A 357 26.65 6.98 17.90
N SER A 358 26.47 6.07 16.95
CA SER A 358 25.58 6.31 15.82
C SER A 358 24.13 6.41 16.30
N ALA A 359 23.27 7.09 15.54
CA ALA A 359 21.86 7.19 15.90
C ALA A 359 21.17 5.81 15.91
N TYR A 360 21.62 4.89 15.06
CA TYR A 360 21.15 3.50 15.04
C TYR A 360 21.56 2.73 16.30
N ASP A 361 22.84 2.76 16.67
CA ASP A 361 23.31 2.12 17.91
C ASP A 361 22.62 2.69 19.14
N LEU A 362 22.30 3.99 19.14
CA LEU A 362 21.55 4.61 20.23
C LEU A 362 20.14 4.04 20.33
N ILE A 363 19.44 3.86 19.20
CA ILE A 363 18.13 3.22 19.18
C ILE A 363 18.24 1.78 19.69
N ASP A 364 19.22 1.02 19.19
CA ASP A 364 19.43 -0.38 19.60
C ASP A 364 19.72 -0.48 21.11
N LEU A 365 20.49 0.45 21.69
CA LEU A 365 20.69 0.52 23.14
C LEU A 365 19.38 0.78 23.88
N LEU A 366 18.56 1.73 23.41
CA LEU A 366 17.26 2.04 24.03
C LEU A 366 16.29 0.86 23.95
N GLU A 367 16.29 0.12 22.84
CA GLU A 367 15.52 -1.11 22.64
C GLU A 367 15.97 -2.24 23.58
N ASN A 368 17.26 -2.32 23.90
CA ASN A 368 17.81 -3.25 24.89
C ASN A 368 17.61 -2.81 26.35
N ALA A 369 16.73 -1.83 26.60
CA ALA A 369 16.35 -1.38 27.94
C ALA A 369 17.55 -0.98 28.82
N VAL A 370 18.53 -0.27 28.25
CA VAL A 370 19.69 0.21 29.01
C VAL A 370 19.32 1.18 30.14
N PHE A 371 18.14 1.81 30.10
CA PHE A 371 17.64 2.67 31.16
C PHE A 371 16.37 2.08 31.79
N MET A 372 16.07 2.47 33.02
CA MET A 372 14.90 2.02 33.76
C MET A 372 14.06 3.21 34.25
N ASN A 373 12.76 3.22 33.96
CA ASN A 373 11.79 4.20 34.47
C ASN A 373 12.26 5.67 34.29
N GLU A 374 12.50 6.39 35.40
CA GLU A 374 12.89 7.81 35.45
C GLU A 374 14.29 8.08 34.85
N GLU A 375 15.09 7.04 34.61
CA GLU A 375 16.39 7.19 33.94
C GLU A 375 16.25 7.62 32.48
N TYR A 376 15.18 7.21 31.80
CA TYR A 376 14.85 7.69 30.46
C TYR A 376 14.59 9.19 30.45
N ASP A 377 13.80 9.67 31.40
CA ASP A 377 13.43 11.08 31.53
C ASP A 377 14.71 11.94 31.72
N ALA A 378 15.61 11.50 32.60
CA ALA A 378 16.89 12.16 32.84
C ALA A 378 17.81 12.17 31.60
N TYR A 379 17.80 11.13 30.77
CA TYR A 379 18.55 11.11 29.52
C TYR A 379 17.95 12.05 28.47
N TYR A 380 16.63 12.01 28.28
CA TYR A 380 15.94 12.82 27.28
C TYR A 380 15.99 14.33 27.58
N GLU A 381 16.04 14.72 28.86
CA GLU A 381 16.29 16.10 29.28
C GLU A 381 17.65 16.65 28.79
N GLN A 382 18.63 15.79 28.51
CA GLN A 382 19.95 16.19 28.00
C GLN A 382 20.00 16.30 26.47
N LEU A 383 18.96 15.87 25.76
CA LEU A 383 18.92 15.90 24.30
C LEU A 383 18.62 17.32 23.79
N SER A 384 19.42 17.75 22.82
CA SER A 384 19.13 18.96 22.06
C SER A 384 17.87 18.78 21.21
N LEU A 385 17.34 19.88 20.67
CA LEU A 385 16.18 19.82 19.77
C LEU A 385 16.54 19.08 18.47
N GLU A 386 17.76 19.23 17.98
CA GLU A 386 18.28 18.55 16.80
C GLU A 386 18.38 17.03 17.04
N GLU A 387 18.92 16.61 18.18
CA GLU A 387 19.01 15.19 18.56
C GLU A 387 17.62 14.58 18.74
N THR A 388 16.70 15.33 19.35
CA THR A 388 15.29 14.95 19.46
C THR A 388 14.65 14.78 18.08
N ALA A 389 14.93 15.69 17.13
CA ALA A 389 14.40 15.63 15.77
C ALA A 389 14.92 14.40 15.00
N VAL A 390 16.21 14.09 15.14
CA VAL A 390 16.82 12.89 14.52
C VAL A 390 16.16 11.62 15.05
N LEU A 391 16.07 11.46 16.37
CA LEU A 391 15.44 10.28 16.97
C LEU A 391 14.00 10.13 16.55
N LEU A 392 13.23 11.22 16.52
CA LEU A 392 11.83 11.17 16.12
C LEU A 392 11.65 10.79 14.64
N LYS A 393 12.54 11.28 13.76
CA LYS A 393 12.51 10.96 12.34
C LYS A 393 12.93 9.51 12.05
N LEU A 394 13.79 8.92 12.88
CA LEU A 394 14.14 7.50 12.82
C LEU A 394 13.04 6.60 13.40
N LEU A 395 12.37 7.04 14.47
CA LEU A 395 11.23 6.35 15.09
C LEU A 395 10.00 6.31 14.18
N HIS A 396 9.77 7.40 13.46
CA HIS A 396 8.66 7.53 12.53
C HIS A 396 9.15 8.05 11.18
N PRO A 397 9.80 7.19 10.36
CA PRO A 397 10.29 7.57 9.04
C PRO A 397 9.17 7.99 8.09
N ALA A 398 7.96 7.49 8.35
CA ALA A 398 6.74 7.85 7.65
C ALA A 398 6.16 9.21 8.08
N GLY A 399 6.69 9.82 9.14
CA GLY A 399 6.24 11.11 9.64
C GLY A 399 6.56 12.23 8.66
N GLY A 400 5.54 13.00 8.30
CA GLY A 400 5.65 13.99 7.23
C GLY A 400 5.73 13.36 5.83
N ASN A 401 5.16 12.17 5.65
CA ASN A 401 4.90 11.58 4.34
C ASN A 401 3.96 12.45 3.50
N PHE A 402 3.74 12.05 2.25
CA PHE A 402 3.02 12.83 1.25
C PHE A 402 1.71 13.44 1.81
N HIS A 403 1.61 14.78 1.73
CA HIS A 403 0.51 15.62 2.27
C HIS A 403 0.52 15.95 3.77
N GLU A 404 1.52 15.56 4.53
CA GLU A 404 1.55 15.86 5.96
C GLU A 404 2.83 16.61 6.33
N GLU A 405 2.66 17.68 7.11
CA GLU A 405 3.77 18.34 7.79
C GLU A 405 3.78 17.81 9.22
N TRP A 406 4.97 17.76 9.83
CA TRP A 406 5.06 17.45 11.26
C TRP A 406 4.31 18.50 12.08
N ARG A 407 3.30 18.07 12.84
CA ARG A 407 2.48 18.96 13.69
C ARG A 407 2.76 18.77 15.17
N LEU A 408 3.24 17.58 15.55
CA LEU A 408 3.48 17.11 16.91
C LEU A 408 2.27 17.36 17.83
N ASP A 409 1.07 17.17 17.29
CA ASP A 409 -0.16 17.20 18.06
C ASP A 409 -0.38 15.86 18.78
N ASN A 410 -1.36 15.82 19.70
CA ASN A 410 -1.60 14.63 20.50
C ASN A 410 -2.06 13.42 19.68
N ALA A 411 -2.63 13.62 18.48
CA ALA A 411 -3.05 12.53 17.62
C ALA A 411 -1.83 11.93 16.90
N GLU A 412 -1.00 12.76 16.26
CA GLU A 412 0.23 12.32 15.59
C GLU A 412 1.19 11.64 16.58
N LEU A 413 1.39 12.22 17.76
CA LEU A 413 2.23 11.61 18.80
C LEU A 413 1.68 10.29 19.33
N ALA A 414 0.37 10.05 19.27
CA ALA A 414 -0.22 8.76 19.66
C ALA A 414 -0.02 7.67 18.59
N GLU A 415 0.17 8.05 17.33
CA GLU A 415 0.48 7.10 16.24
C GLU A 415 1.95 6.65 16.25
N ILE A 416 2.86 7.52 16.71
CA ILE A 416 4.29 7.20 16.88
C ILE A 416 4.52 6.30 18.10
N GLU A 417 3.60 6.32 19.08
CA GLU A 417 3.70 5.54 20.31
C GLU A 417 3.66 4.02 20.00
N GLN A 418 4.82 3.40 19.90
CA GLN A 418 4.97 1.97 19.68
C GLN A 418 5.41 1.23 20.95
N GLY A 419 5.23 -0.10 20.94
CA GLY A 419 5.06 -0.96 22.11
C GLY A 419 6.22 -1.13 23.10
N GLN A 420 7.22 -0.25 23.11
CA GLN A 420 8.36 -0.30 24.05
C GLN A 420 8.37 0.91 25.03
N GLU A 421 8.85 0.69 26.26
CA GLU A 421 8.82 1.71 27.33
C GLU A 421 9.58 2.98 26.96
N TRP A 422 10.76 2.85 26.33
CA TRP A 422 11.59 3.99 25.96
C TRP A 422 10.89 4.92 24.96
N GLN A 423 10.08 4.37 24.05
CA GLN A 423 9.32 5.12 23.05
C GLN A 423 8.21 5.92 23.73
N TYR A 424 7.45 5.27 24.63
CA TYR A 424 6.43 5.94 25.44
C TYR A 424 7.01 7.14 26.20
N ARG A 425 8.14 6.94 26.88
CA ARG A 425 8.83 7.99 27.64
C ARG A 425 9.35 9.11 26.75
N PHE A 426 9.88 8.78 25.57
CA PHE A 426 10.39 9.76 24.62
C PHE A 426 9.26 10.64 24.07
N ILE A 427 8.12 10.04 23.72
CA ILE A 427 6.94 10.78 23.27
C ILE A 427 6.37 11.64 24.41
N ASP A 428 6.33 11.12 25.64
CA ASP A 428 5.87 11.88 26.80
C ASP A 428 6.78 13.09 27.08
N HIS A 429 8.10 12.94 26.94
CA HIS A 429 9.05 14.05 26.99
C HIS A 429 8.72 15.15 25.97
N ILE A 430 8.39 14.78 24.73
CA ILE A 430 7.97 15.74 23.69
C ILE A 430 6.65 16.43 24.06
N ARG A 431 5.68 15.69 24.62
CA ARG A 431 4.38 16.25 25.09
C ARG A 431 4.57 17.31 26.18
N HIS A 432 5.56 17.13 27.06
CA HIS A 432 5.87 18.03 28.16
C HIS A 432 6.70 19.26 27.75
N ARG A 433 7.26 19.30 26.53
CA ARG A 433 7.93 20.49 26.01
C ARG A 433 6.95 21.66 25.80
N SER A 434 7.48 22.87 25.93
CA SER A 434 6.69 24.09 25.69
C SER A 434 6.17 24.15 24.24
N GLN A 435 5.10 24.90 24.01
CA GLN A 435 4.55 25.08 22.66
C GLN A 435 5.59 25.66 21.69
N GLU A 436 6.38 26.64 22.16
CA GLU A 436 7.44 27.26 21.36
C GLU A 436 8.54 26.26 20.95
N GLU A 437 8.94 25.37 21.87
CA GLU A 437 9.91 24.32 21.56
C GLU A 437 9.36 23.30 20.55
N ARG A 438 8.08 22.94 20.67
CA ARG A 438 7.42 22.04 19.72
C ARG A 438 7.31 22.65 18.32
N GLU A 439 6.93 23.93 18.21
CA GLU A 439 6.91 24.64 16.92
C GLU A 439 8.31 24.70 16.28
N ARG A 440 9.36 24.95 17.07
CA ARG A 440 10.75 24.88 16.60
C ARG A 440 11.14 23.47 16.17
N LEU A 441 10.73 22.46 16.92
CA LEU A 441 10.99 21.05 16.61
C LEU A 441 10.29 20.64 15.29
N CYS A 442 9.04 21.03 15.07
CA CYS A 442 8.36 20.84 13.78
C CYS A 442 9.12 21.52 12.62
N GLY A 443 9.55 22.77 12.82
CA GLY A 443 10.35 23.50 11.83
C GLY A 443 11.67 22.81 11.51
N LEU A 444 12.32 22.19 12.51
CA LEU A 444 13.51 21.36 12.31
C LEU A 444 13.17 20.07 11.55
N LEU A 445 12.17 19.31 11.96
CA LEU A 445 11.77 18.04 11.32
C LEU A 445 11.45 18.21 9.82
N ASN A 446 10.77 19.30 9.48
CA ASN A 446 10.41 19.63 8.10
C ASN A 446 11.62 20.04 7.24
N LYS A 447 12.72 20.49 7.84
CA LYS A 447 13.98 20.87 7.14
C LYS A 447 15.06 19.81 7.19
N LEU A 448 15.08 19.00 8.25
CA LEU A 448 16.10 18.01 8.52
C LEU A 448 16.12 16.97 7.40
N ARG A 449 17.29 16.71 6.84
CA ARG A 449 17.52 15.63 5.86
C ARG A 449 18.52 14.65 6.45
N ILE A 450 18.10 13.40 6.59
CA ILE A 450 18.96 12.30 7.03
C ILE A 450 19.47 11.59 5.78
N ARG A 451 20.78 11.35 5.70
CA ARG A 451 21.46 10.65 4.61
C ARG A 451 22.27 9.48 5.12
#